data_AF-A0A3Q1G5S4-F1
#
_entry.id   AF-A0A3Q1G5S4-F1
#
_cell.length_a   1.000
_cell.length_b   1.000
_cell.length_c   1.000
_cell.angle_alpha   90.00
_cell.angle_beta   90.00
_cell.angle_gamma   90.00
#
_symmetry.space_group_name_H-M   'P 1'
#
loop_
_entity.id
_entity.type
_entity.pdbx_description
1 polymer ?
#
loop_
_entity_poly.entity_id
_entity_poly.type
_entity_poly.pdbx_seq_one_letter_code
_entity_poly.pdbx_strand_id
1 'polypeptide(L)'
;MLPPRQVIENQEQEDDDLIKARKLPNPILASHQHRALHQELLFCHRRGVLPRRKPELQCVLEHKQREQHKQRELALHPPSDLEVKLRTRLQRLQVVRTEEERKSEECARVCFCETNLEAPPKLFLVTTTTTGQIKNVSLKEYHL
;
A
#
# COMPACT_ATOMS: atom_id res chain seq x y z
N MET A 1 45.13 -7.07 -14.66
CA MET A 1 44.97 -8.51 -14.94
C MET A 1 46.02 -9.24 -14.12
N LEU A 2 45.63 -9.94 -13.05
CA LEU A 2 46.56 -10.70 -12.19
C LEU A 2 46.72 -12.11 -12.76
N PRO A 3 47.94 -12.68 -12.82
CA PRO A 3 48.15 -14.04 -13.29
C PRO A 3 47.71 -15.08 -12.23
N PRO A 4 47.36 -16.32 -12.62
CA PRO A 4 46.99 -17.35 -11.67
C PRO A 4 48.20 -17.78 -10.84
N ARG A 5 48.05 -17.72 -9.52
CA ARG A 5 49.03 -18.14 -8.52
C ARG A 5 49.24 -19.65 -8.64
N GLN A 6 50.36 -20.07 -9.24
CA GLN A 6 50.86 -21.43 -9.11
C GLN A 6 51.54 -21.54 -7.75
N VAL A 7 50.94 -22.27 -6.82
CA VAL A 7 51.60 -22.68 -5.58
C VAL A 7 51.53 -24.20 -5.56
N ILE A 8 52.58 -24.84 -6.06
CA ILE A 8 52.93 -26.20 -5.69
C ILE A 8 54.18 -26.03 -4.84
N GLU A 9 54.02 -26.10 -3.53
CA GLU A 9 55.15 -26.24 -2.63
C GLU A 9 54.75 -27.17 -1.49
N ASN A 10 55.16 -28.42 -1.70
CA ASN A 10 55.53 -29.47 -0.75
C ASN A 10 55.33 -29.17 0.74
N GLN A 11 54.37 -29.87 1.36
CA GLN A 11 54.47 -30.33 2.74
C GLN A 11 54.10 -31.81 2.76
N GLU A 12 55.08 -32.64 2.42
CA GLU A 12 55.08 -34.07 2.71
C GLU A 12 55.87 -34.27 4.00
N GLN A 13 55.25 -34.07 5.17
CA GLN A 13 55.71 -34.75 6.38
C GLN A 13 54.65 -34.71 7.47
N GLU A 14 54.33 -35.90 7.99
CA GLU A 14 53.45 -36.19 9.15
C GLU A 14 51.94 -36.15 8.88
N ASP A 15 51.42 -37.13 8.13
CA ASP A 15 49.97 -37.39 7.98
C ASP A 15 49.75 -38.88 7.58
N ASP A 16 50.41 -39.82 8.28
CA ASP A 16 50.39 -41.24 7.90
C ASP A 16 49.22 -42.03 8.53
N ASP A 17 48.53 -41.46 9.53
CA ASP A 17 47.40 -42.10 10.25
C ASP A 17 46.03 -41.42 10.04
N LEU A 18 45.92 -40.38 9.19
CA LEU A 18 44.63 -39.68 8.93
C LEU A 18 44.02 -40.08 7.58
N ILE A 19 42.74 -40.47 7.57
CA ILE A 19 41.98 -40.71 6.34
C ILE A 19 41.89 -39.40 5.54
N LYS A 20 42.69 -39.29 4.49
CA LYS A 20 42.67 -38.12 3.60
C LYS A 20 41.38 -38.13 2.78
N ALA A 21 40.55 -37.11 2.96
CA ALA A 21 39.34 -36.93 2.15
C ALA A 21 39.72 -36.85 0.67
N ARG A 22 39.35 -37.86 -0.12
CA ARG A 22 39.62 -37.90 -1.56
C ARG A 22 38.81 -36.78 -2.22
N LYS A 23 39.50 -35.79 -2.80
CA LYS A 23 38.86 -34.76 -3.62
C LYS A 23 38.25 -35.45 -4.84
N LEU A 24 36.92 -35.60 -4.81
CA LEU A 24 36.18 -36.14 -5.94
C LEU A 24 36.31 -35.16 -7.11
N PRO A 25 36.60 -35.64 -8.33
CA PRO A 25 36.65 -34.78 -9.49
C PRO A 25 35.26 -34.21 -9.73
N ASN A 26 35.17 -32.88 -9.88
CA ASN A 26 33.90 -32.21 -10.14
C ASN A 26 33.29 -32.80 -11.43
N PRO A 27 32.12 -33.47 -11.38
CA PRO A 27 31.57 -34.16 -12.55
C PRO A 27 31.31 -33.23 -13.74
N ILE A 28 31.04 -31.95 -13.46
CA ILE A 28 30.86 -30.88 -14.47
C ILE A 28 32.17 -30.57 -15.20
N LEU A 29 33.30 -30.62 -14.49
CA LEU A 29 34.63 -30.36 -15.06
C LEU A 29 35.31 -31.62 -15.60
N ALA A 30 34.96 -32.79 -15.07
CA ALA A 30 35.52 -34.08 -15.48
C ALA A 30 34.94 -34.56 -16.82
N SER A 31 33.68 -34.21 -17.11
CA SER A 31 33.05 -34.56 -18.39
C SER A 31 33.37 -33.52 -19.47
N HIS A 32 34.12 -33.93 -20.49
CA HIS A 32 34.40 -33.10 -21.66
C HIS A 32 33.11 -32.64 -22.37
N GLN A 33 32.14 -33.54 -22.51
CA GLN A 33 30.85 -33.25 -23.15
C GLN A 33 30.08 -32.16 -22.39
N HIS A 34 30.09 -32.21 -21.06
CA HIS A 34 29.41 -31.22 -20.23
C HIS A 34 30.07 -29.83 -20.36
N ARG A 35 31.41 -29.79 -20.38
CA ARG A 35 32.16 -28.55 -20.60
C ARG A 35 31.91 -27.96 -22.00
N ALA A 36 31.90 -28.80 -23.03
CA ALA A 36 31.64 -28.38 -24.41
C ALA A 36 30.23 -27.77 -24.54
N LEU A 37 29.21 -28.44 -24.01
CA LEU A 37 27.84 -27.93 -23.99
C LEU A 37 27.73 -26.58 -23.25
N HIS A 38 28.40 -26.44 -22.10
CA HIS A 38 28.41 -25.17 -21.36
C HIS A 38 29.00 -24.02 -22.20
N GLN A 39 30.09 -24.29 -22.92
CA GLN A 39 30.72 -23.32 -23.81
C GLN A 39 29.79 -22.93 -24.98
N GLU A 40 29.12 -23.90 -25.59
CA GLU A 40 28.13 -23.66 -26.66
C GLU A 40 26.95 -22.84 -26.17
N LEU A 41 26.39 -23.15 -25.00
CA LEU A 41 25.29 -22.38 -24.41
C LEU A 41 25.68 -20.92 -24.14
N LEU A 42 26.86 -20.69 -23.56
CA LEU A 42 27.38 -19.34 -23.35
C LEU A 42 27.62 -18.60 -24.67
N PHE A 43 28.14 -19.30 -25.68
CA PHE A 43 28.35 -18.75 -27.01
C PHE A 43 27.03 -18.34 -27.68
N CYS A 44 26.02 -19.21 -27.67
CA CYS A 44 24.69 -18.94 -28.19
C CYS A 44 23.99 -17.80 -27.43
N HIS A 45 24.19 -17.70 -26.11
CA HIS A 45 23.63 -16.62 -25.29
C HIS A 45 24.26 -15.27 -25.64
N ARG A 46 25.59 -15.21 -25.77
CA ARG A 46 26.32 -13.99 -26.19
C ARG A 46 25.92 -13.54 -27.60
N ARG A 47 25.66 -14.49 -28.51
CA ARG A 47 25.22 -14.20 -29.88
C ARG A 47 23.71 -13.94 -30.03
N GLY A 48 22.93 -14.07 -28.94
CA GLY A 48 21.49 -13.85 -28.97
C GLY A 48 20.69 -14.89 -29.77
N VAL A 49 21.26 -16.08 -30.01
CA VAL A 49 20.64 -17.17 -30.79
C VAL A 49 19.61 -17.92 -29.95
N LEU A 50 19.84 -18.02 -28.63
CA LEU A 50 18.87 -18.57 -27.70
C LEU A 50 17.73 -17.57 -27.46
N PRO A 51 16.46 -18.03 -27.33
CA PRO A 51 15.36 -17.17 -26.91
C PRO A 51 15.75 -16.46 -25.62
N ARG A 52 16.03 -15.17 -25.72
CA ARG A 52 16.44 -14.31 -24.62
C ARG A 52 15.20 -13.96 -23.79
N ARG A 53 14.41 -14.97 -23.38
CA ARG A 53 13.47 -14.75 -22.28
C ARG A 53 14.34 -14.41 -21.10
N LYS A 54 14.40 -13.11 -20.79
CA LYS A 54 15.02 -12.64 -19.57
C LYS A 54 14.39 -13.45 -18.43
N PRO A 55 15.19 -14.00 -17.51
CA PRO A 55 14.64 -14.67 -16.35
C PRO A 55 13.67 -13.70 -15.68
N GLU A 56 12.56 -14.21 -15.16
CA GLU A 56 11.46 -13.38 -14.62
C GLU A 56 11.97 -12.32 -13.62
N LEU A 57 12.95 -12.70 -12.79
CA LEU A 57 13.63 -11.80 -11.88
C LEU A 57 14.25 -10.58 -12.58
N GLN A 58 14.93 -10.76 -13.70
CA GLN A 58 15.52 -9.66 -14.45
C GLN A 58 14.44 -8.73 -15.05
N CYS A 59 13.34 -9.29 -15.56
CA CYS A 59 12.20 -8.48 -16.01
C CYS A 59 11.61 -7.64 -14.88
N VAL A 60 11.40 -8.25 -13.70
CA VAL A 60 10.85 -7.58 -12.53
C VAL A 60 11.78 -6.46 -12.04
N LEU A 61 13.09 -6.71 -11.98
CA LEU A 61 14.08 -5.71 -11.57
C LEU A 61 14.12 -4.51 -12.53
N GLU A 62 14.13 -4.76 -13.85
CA GLU A 62 14.08 -3.69 -14.85
C GLU A 62 12.78 -2.89 -14.79
N HIS A 63 11.65 -3.57 -14.59
CA HIS A 63 10.36 -2.92 -14.41
C HIS A 63 10.37 -2.02 -13.16
N LYS A 64 10.84 -2.53 -12.02
CA LYS A 64 10.98 -1.76 -10.78
C LYS A 64 11.87 -0.54 -10.95
N GLN A 65 12.99 -0.68 -11.66
CA GLN A 65 13.90 0.43 -11.92
C GLN A 65 13.23 1.53 -12.76
N ARG A 66 12.48 1.16 -13.81
CA ARG A 66 11.72 2.11 -14.64
C ARG A 66 10.64 2.83 -13.86
N GLU A 67 9.87 2.10 -13.04
CA GLU A 67 8.83 2.70 -12.21
C GLU A 67 9.41 3.65 -11.17
N GLN A 68 10.51 3.28 -10.52
CA GLN A 68 11.18 4.16 -9.57
C GLN A 68 11.70 5.44 -10.25
N HIS A 69 12.28 5.33 -11.44
CA HIS A 69 12.72 6.51 -12.20
C HIS A 69 11.53 7.40 -12.56
N LYS A 70 10.44 6.83 -13.08
CA LYS A 70 9.21 7.56 -13.41
C LYS A 70 8.64 8.28 -12.19
N GLN A 71 8.62 7.64 -11.02
CA GLN A 71 8.17 8.27 -9.77
C GLN A 71 9.07 9.43 -9.35
N ARG A 72 10.39 9.30 -9.49
CA ARG A 72 11.32 10.41 -9.21
C ARG A 72 11.11 11.59 -10.14
N GLU A 73 10.95 11.34 -11.44
CA GLU A 73 10.65 12.39 -12.42
C GLU A 73 9.33 13.09 -12.10
N LEU A 74 8.27 12.34 -11.80
CA LEU A 74 6.97 12.91 -11.40
C LEU A 74 7.04 13.71 -10.10
N ALA A 75 7.88 13.30 -9.14
CA ALA A 75 8.07 14.03 -7.89
C ALA A 75 8.86 15.34 -8.07
N LEU A 76 9.71 15.42 -9.09
CA LEU A 76 10.44 16.65 -9.44
C LEU A 76 9.58 17.62 -10.26
N HIS A 77 8.56 17.10 -10.96
CA HIS A 77 7.67 17.94 -11.75
C HIS A 77 6.72 18.75 -10.85
N PRO A 78 6.52 20.06 -11.13
CA PRO A 78 5.45 20.81 -10.49
C PRO A 78 4.08 20.22 -10.85
N PRO A 79 3.08 20.36 -9.96
CA PRO A 79 1.74 19.84 -10.20
C PRO A 79 1.16 20.41 -11.50
N SER A 80 0.47 19.57 -12.27
CA SER A 80 -0.16 19.97 -13.52
C SER A 80 -1.21 21.07 -13.29
N ASP A 81 -1.47 21.93 -14.28
CA ASP A 81 -2.57 22.90 -14.26
C ASP A 81 -3.90 22.29 -13.83
N LEU A 82 -4.19 21.06 -14.29
CA LEU A 82 -5.39 20.33 -13.88
C LEU A 82 -5.36 19.97 -12.39
N GLU A 83 -4.21 19.50 -11.90
CA GLU A 83 -4.01 19.14 -10.51
C GLU A 83 -4.15 20.36 -9.59
N VAL A 84 -3.60 21.51 -10.00
CA VAL A 84 -3.76 22.78 -9.30
C VAL A 84 -5.24 23.17 -9.22
N LYS A 85 -5.97 23.13 -10.34
CA LYS A 85 -7.41 23.43 -10.37
C LYS A 85 -8.21 22.49 -9.46
N LEU A 86 -7.89 21.19 -9.45
CA LEU A 86 -8.51 20.21 -8.58
C LEU A 86 -8.23 20.51 -7.09
N ARG A 87 -6.99 20.81 -6.73
CA ARG A 87 -6.61 21.21 -5.35
C ARG A 87 -7.36 22.46 -4.91
N THR A 88 -7.45 23.48 -5.76
CA THR A 88 -8.22 24.70 -5.47
C THR A 88 -9.70 24.40 -5.27
N ARG A 89 -10.30 23.55 -6.11
CA ARG A 89 -11.71 23.15 -5.96
C ARG A 89 -11.94 22.40 -4.65
N LEU A 90 -11.03 21.49 -4.29
CA LEU A 90 -11.10 20.73 -3.05
C LEU A 90 -11.02 21.65 -1.82
N GLN A 91 -10.10 22.62 -1.84
CA GLN A 91 -9.98 23.63 -0.79
C GLN A 91 -11.27 24.45 -0.63
N ARG A 92 -11.89 24.89 -1.74
CA ARG A 92 -13.16 25.62 -1.69
C ARG A 92 -14.29 24.79 -1.09
N LEU A 93 -14.39 23.52 -1.46
CA LEU A 93 -15.39 22.61 -0.91
C LEU A 93 -15.19 22.39 0.59
N GLN A 94 -13.93 22.29 1.04
CA GLN A 94 -13.63 22.16 2.46
C GLN A 94 -14.08 23.39 3.26
N VAL A 95 -13.83 24.61 2.74
CA VAL A 95 -14.30 25.85 3.37
C VAL A 95 -15.81 25.85 3.50
N VAL A 96 -16.53 25.59 2.40
CA VAL A 96 -18.00 25.54 2.38
C VAL A 96 -18.53 24.54 3.41
N ARG A 97 -17.97 23.32 3.43
CA ARG A 97 -18.35 22.30 4.41
C ARG A 97 -18.17 22.79 5.86
N THR A 98 -17.03 23.41 6.17
CA THR A 98 -16.80 23.92 7.54
C THR A 98 -17.70 25.10 7.90
N GLU A 99 -18.08 25.93 6.93
CA GLU A 99 -19.04 27.01 7.14
C GLU A 99 -20.46 26.47 7.37
N GLU A 100 -20.86 25.43 6.65
CA GLU A 100 -22.14 24.73 6.86
C GLU A 100 -22.19 24.06 8.23
N GLU A 101 -21.11 23.40 8.66
CA GLU A 101 -20.95 22.84 10.00
C GLU A 101 -21.09 23.96 11.05
N ARG A 102 -20.40 25.10 10.90
CA ARG A 102 -20.55 26.25 11.82
C ARG A 102 -21.96 26.83 11.85
N LYS A 103 -22.60 27.00 10.69
CA LYS A 103 -23.98 27.52 10.60
C LYS A 103 -24.98 26.56 11.23
N SER A 104 -24.79 25.25 11.06
CA SER A 104 -25.64 24.25 11.68
C SER A 104 -25.44 24.19 13.20
N GLU A 105 -24.20 24.31 13.69
CA GLU A 105 -23.89 24.47 15.11
C GLU A 105 -24.49 25.76 15.70
N GLU A 106 -24.38 26.88 15.00
CA GLU A 106 -24.95 28.17 15.43
C GLU A 106 -26.48 28.12 15.45
N CYS A 107 -27.11 27.57 14.41
CA CYS A 107 -28.55 27.36 14.37
C CYS A 107 -29.01 26.42 15.49
N ALA A 108 -28.30 25.31 15.73
CA ALA A 108 -28.59 24.41 16.83
C ALA A 108 -28.45 25.08 18.20
N ARG A 109 -27.43 25.95 18.38
CA ARG A 109 -27.26 26.74 19.60
C ARG A 109 -28.38 27.74 19.80
N VAL A 110 -28.80 28.45 18.75
CA VAL A 110 -29.91 29.43 18.82
C VAL A 110 -31.22 28.71 19.13
N CYS A 111 -31.55 27.62 18.44
CA CYS A 111 -32.73 26.82 18.74
C CYS A 111 -32.68 26.23 20.16
N PHE A 112 -31.51 25.81 20.64
CA PHE A 112 -31.36 25.36 22.02
C PHE A 112 -31.63 26.50 23.02
N CYS A 113 -31.13 27.71 22.78
CA CYS A 113 -31.41 28.86 23.64
C CYS A 113 -32.90 29.26 23.65
N GLU A 114 -33.58 29.22 22.51
CA GLU A 114 -35.03 29.51 22.41
C GLU A 114 -35.86 28.49 23.22
N THR A 115 -35.55 27.19 23.10
CA THR A 115 -36.25 26.14 23.86
C THR A 115 -36.00 26.15 25.38
N ASN A 116 -35.00 26.90 25.87
CA ASN A 116 -34.73 27.04 27.31
C ASN A 116 -35.32 28.33 27.92
N LEU A 117 -35.84 29.25 27.10
CA LEU A 117 -36.49 30.49 27.56
C LEU A 117 -38.02 30.41 27.52
N GLU A 118 -38.59 29.54 26.69
CA GLU A 118 -40.00 29.18 26.73
C GLU A 118 -40.25 28.06 27.75
N ALA A 119 -41.13 28.35 28.72
CA ALA A 119 -41.54 27.43 29.79
C ALA A 119 -41.83 26.00 29.26
N PRO A 120 -41.58 24.95 30.06
CA PRO A 120 -41.65 23.57 29.58
C PRO A 120 -43.00 23.28 28.92
N PRO A 121 -43.03 22.50 27.82
CA PRO A 121 -44.27 22.20 27.13
C PRO A 121 -45.20 21.45 28.09
N LYS A 122 -46.36 22.05 28.38
CA LYS A 122 -47.41 21.39 29.16
C LYS A 122 -47.95 20.21 28.35
N LEU A 123 -47.66 18.99 28.80
CA LEU A 123 -48.21 17.76 28.20
C LEU A 123 -49.65 17.59 28.67
N PHE A 124 -50.59 17.81 27.77
CA PHE A 124 -52.01 17.55 28.00
C PHE A 124 -52.40 16.21 27.37
N LEU A 125 -52.78 15.23 28.20
CA LEU A 125 -53.25 13.93 27.72
C LEU A 125 -54.78 13.96 27.57
N VAL A 126 -55.26 13.91 26.33
CA VAL A 126 -56.69 13.81 26.02
C VAL A 126 -57.08 12.34 25.94
N THR A 127 -57.87 11.83 26.89
CA THR A 127 -58.38 10.46 26.85
C THR A 127 -59.80 10.44 26.27
N THR A 128 -59.99 9.78 25.14
CA THR A 128 -61.30 9.55 24.54
C THR A 128 -61.74 8.11 24.79
N THR A 129 -62.82 7.89 25.51
CA THR A 129 -63.36 6.54 25.75
C THR A 129 -64.14 6.05 24.53
N THR A 130 -63.82 4.83 24.10
CA THR A 130 -64.38 4.12 22.94
C THR A 130 -65.89 3.92 23.06
N THR A 131 -66.67 4.72 22.34
CA THR A 131 -67.92 4.37 21.61
C THR A 131 -68.59 5.66 21.13
N GLY A 132 -68.05 6.24 20.05
CA GLY A 132 -68.78 7.10 19.10
C GLY A 132 -69.49 8.38 19.60
N GLN A 133 -69.43 8.75 20.88
CA GLN A 133 -69.96 10.02 21.38
C GLN A 133 -69.03 10.65 22.40
N ILE A 134 -68.54 11.86 22.09
CA ILE A 134 -67.69 12.67 22.95
C ILE A 134 -68.54 13.07 24.17
N LYS A 135 -68.28 12.46 25.34
CA LYS A 135 -69.04 12.80 26.55
C LYS A 135 -68.24 13.48 27.66
N ASN A 136 -66.91 13.45 27.70
CA ASN A 136 -66.12 14.33 28.59
C ASN A 136 -64.67 14.47 28.11
N VAL A 137 -64.16 15.70 28.05
CA VAL A 137 -62.74 16.01 27.84
C VAL A 137 -62.16 16.41 29.20
N SER A 138 -61.24 15.60 29.74
CA SER A 138 -60.54 15.95 30.98
C SER A 138 -59.09 16.31 30.65
N LEU A 139 -58.76 17.59 30.82
CA LEU A 139 -57.39 18.09 30.76
C LEU A 139 -56.76 17.91 32.14
N LYS A 140 -55.77 17.03 32.25
CA LYS A 140 -54.90 16.96 33.43
C LYS A 140 -53.56 17.59 33.08
N GLU A 141 -53.24 18.69 33.75
CA GLU A 141 -51.89 19.26 33.74
C GLU A 141 -51.00 18.41 34.66
N TYR A 142 -49.85 18.00 34.14
CA TYR A 142 -48.81 17.33 34.92
C TYR A 142 -47.61 18.27 35.02
N HIS A 143 -47.18 18.56 36.24
CA HIS A 143 -45.89 19.17 36.53
C HIS A 143 -44.93 18.05 36.97
N LEU A 144 -43.72 18.04 36.40
CA LEU A 144 -42.62 17.17 36.83
C LEU A 144 -42.08 17.61 38.19
#